data_AF-A0A9D7X826-F1
#
_entry.id   AF-A0A9D7X826-F1
#
_cell.length_a   1.000
_cell.length_b   1.000
_cell.length_c   1.000
_cell.angle_alpha   90.00
_cell.angle_beta   90.00
_cell.angle_gamma   90.00
#
_symmetry.space_group_name_H-M   'P 1'
#
loop_
_entity.id
_entity.type
_entity.pdbx_description
1 polymer ?
#
loop_
_entity_poly.entity_id
_entity_poly.type
_entity_poly.pdbx_seq_one_letter_code
_entity_poly.pdbx_strand_id
1 'polypeptide(L)'
;MPSNRLLKKDGLYFIPLGGSEQFGINLNIYVCNGQFLAVDCGMGFADERFPGIDIVLPDPAFLEQNKKKLKGMIITHAHEDHIGAVSHLWPRFECPLYATPFTAVVLRKKLEEAGIYDAKINVVDPLMKVQIGTFGVQFIPVSHSVPDSCALMIRTEHGNILHSGDWNLDPNPVVGLKTEDKTFKTLGEEGIVAYIGDSTNALVPGFSGSERDASKGLYEEFKNRKGRIAVTLFSSNIGRMVSIAEAAHKTGRHVTVVGRSLHRMVAAAQECGYLRNIKEFVSEEDIGFLPDEKTVLIVTGSQGEYRSALARIARDEHPSVHLSKGDTVIFSARAIPGNERNINAVKNNLVAKGIHIISPGETDNTIHVSGHPCRGEIEQMLQWTRPACVIPVHGERLQLEAHAGLAQACQVPQTVVPSNGSLIRLAPGPVEEIAKVETGLLAVDQDRLIPSGDPSIIARRKLQYTGAVHASLLLSSGGEILGDICMDMIGLTDGRNPGKLEEDIFAEIEEIVADIAEGPHLEEEAVAEEVRICLRRFLHNRLGIKPKTTVHVLRVPEGRGQKK
;
A
#
# COMPACT_ATOMS: atom_id res chain seq x y z
N MET A 1 -2.31 -29.03 -8.65
CA MET A 1 -3.38 -29.23 -9.65
C MET A 1 -3.91 -27.86 -10.04
N PRO A 2 -4.29 -27.58 -11.30
CA PRO A 2 -4.82 -26.26 -11.65
C PRO A 2 -6.11 -26.02 -10.85
N SER A 3 -6.11 -24.97 -10.02
CA SER A 3 -7.17 -24.62 -9.06
C SER A 3 -8.56 -24.50 -9.69
N ASN A 4 -8.63 -24.16 -10.98
CA ASN A 4 -9.88 -24.11 -11.76
C ASN A 4 -10.66 -25.44 -11.79
N ARG A 5 -10.03 -26.60 -11.55
CA ARG A 5 -10.73 -27.90 -11.47
C ARG A 5 -11.50 -28.10 -10.16
N LEU A 6 -11.21 -27.32 -9.13
CA LEU A 6 -11.82 -27.43 -7.80
C LEU A 6 -13.09 -26.56 -7.65
N LEU A 7 -13.23 -25.55 -8.51
CA LEU A 7 -14.44 -24.75 -8.62
C LEU A 7 -15.52 -25.58 -9.32
N LYS A 8 -16.36 -26.25 -8.54
CA LYS A 8 -17.53 -26.95 -9.10
C LYS A 8 -18.45 -25.96 -9.79
N LYS A 9 -19.10 -26.42 -10.86
CA LYS A 9 -20.01 -25.59 -11.67
C LYS A 9 -21.18 -25.05 -10.85
N ASP A 10 -21.67 -25.81 -9.87
CA ASP A 10 -22.77 -25.40 -8.98
C ASP A 10 -22.19 -25.24 -7.57
N GLY A 11 -21.83 -24.01 -7.20
CA GLY A 11 -21.21 -23.72 -5.91
C GLY A 11 -20.85 -22.26 -5.73
N LEU A 12 -20.54 -21.91 -4.48
CA LEU A 12 -20.20 -20.57 -4.01
C LEU A 12 -18.86 -20.61 -3.30
N TYR A 13 -17.93 -19.75 -3.72
CA TYR A 13 -16.56 -19.70 -3.21
C TYR A 13 -16.11 -18.27 -2.95
N PHE A 14 -15.17 -18.13 -2.01
CA PHE A 14 -14.47 -16.90 -1.69
C PHE A 14 -12.96 -17.11 -1.79
N ILE A 15 -12.27 -16.16 -2.42
CA ILE A 15 -10.83 -16.20 -2.67
C ILE A 15 -10.24 -14.80 -2.48
N PRO A 16 -9.55 -14.51 -1.36
CA PRO A 16 -8.78 -13.28 -1.23
C PRO A 16 -7.47 -13.41 -1.99
N LEU A 17 -7.23 -12.58 -3.01
CA LEU A 17 -5.94 -12.48 -3.71
C LEU A 17 -5.01 -11.46 -3.05
N GLY A 18 -5.56 -10.56 -2.25
CA GLY A 18 -4.84 -9.56 -1.47
C GLY A 18 -5.71 -9.04 -0.31
N GLY A 19 -5.08 -8.47 0.72
CA GLY A 19 -5.77 -7.95 1.91
C GLY A 19 -5.95 -8.94 3.08
N SER A 20 -5.58 -10.22 2.89
CA SER A 20 -5.53 -11.21 3.98
C SER A 20 -4.09 -11.51 4.36
N GLU A 21 -3.75 -11.33 5.64
CA GLU A 21 -2.39 -11.42 6.21
C GLU A 21 -1.49 -10.21 5.92
N GLN A 22 -2.06 -9.08 5.51
CA GLN A 22 -1.39 -7.80 5.46
C GLN A 22 -2.40 -6.66 5.44
N PHE A 23 -1.93 -5.45 5.73
CA PHE A 23 -2.66 -4.21 5.43
C PHE A 23 -2.41 -3.80 3.99
N GLY A 24 -3.46 -3.36 3.30
CA GLY A 24 -3.33 -2.94 1.91
C GLY A 24 -3.67 -4.01 0.88
N ILE A 25 -3.54 -3.62 -0.39
CA ILE A 25 -3.66 -4.49 -1.58
C ILE A 25 -4.95 -5.33 -1.67
N ASN A 26 -6.06 -4.85 -1.11
CA ASN A 26 -7.30 -5.62 -1.05
C ASN A 26 -7.79 -6.00 -2.47
N LEU A 27 -7.99 -7.30 -2.68
CA LEU A 27 -8.59 -7.84 -3.91
C LEU A 27 -9.29 -9.16 -3.57
N ASN A 28 -10.61 -9.12 -3.50
CA ASN A 28 -11.44 -10.21 -3.03
C ASN A 28 -12.30 -10.78 -4.16
N ILE A 29 -12.29 -12.09 -4.36
CA ILE A 29 -13.01 -12.74 -5.47
C ILE A 29 -14.12 -13.64 -4.93
N TYR A 30 -15.31 -13.44 -5.46
CA TYR A 30 -16.46 -14.32 -5.26
C TYR A 30 -16.72 -15.10 -6.53
N VAL A 31 -16.91 -16.41 -6.39
CA VAL A 31 -17.28 -17.29 -7.51
C VAL A 31 -18.62 -17.94 -7.21
N CYS A 32 -19.61 -17.73 -8.07
CA CYS A 32 -20.92 -18.37 -7.98
C CYS A 32 -21.28 -18.91 -9.36
N ASN A 33 -21.60 -20.19 -9.43
CA ASN A 33 -21.96 -20.89 -10.67
C ASN A 33 -20.99 -20.67 -11.84
N GLY A 34 -19.69 -20.65 -11.53
CA GLY A 34 -18.64 -20.38 -12.51
C GLY A 34 -18.52 -18.91 -12.96
N GLN A 35 -19.32 -17.99 -12.43
CA GLN A 35 -19.20 -16.54 -12.67
C GLN A 35 -18.43 -15.87 -11.53
N PHE A 36 -17.66 -14.84 -11.86
CA PHE A 36 -16.74 -14.17 -10.95
C PHE A 36 -17.21 -12.74 -10.68
N LEU A 37 -17.08 -12.31 -9.44
CA LEU A 37 -17.25 -10.93 -8.98
C LEU A 37 -16.01 -10.54 -8.18
N ALA A 38 -15.37 -9.44 -8.56
CA ALA A 38 -14.28 -8.87 -7.78
C ALA A 38 -14.83 -7.77 -6.86
N VAL A 39 -14.29 -7.70 -5.65
CA VAL A 39 -14.53 -6.62 -4.68
C VAL A 39 -13.18 -6.04 -4.30
N ASP A 40 -13.03 -4.75 -4.58
CA ASP A 40 -11.83 -3.95 -4.49
C ASP A 40 -10.66 -4.41 -5.36
N CYS A 41 -9.71 -3.50 -5.57
CA CYS A 41 -8.44 -3.70 -6.25
C CYS A 41 -7.46 -2.62 -5.76
N GLY A 42 -6.88 -2.88 -4.60
CA GLY A 42 -6.05 -1.96 -3.84
C GLY A 42 -4.57 -2.02 -4.15
N MET A 43 -3.85 -0.98 -3.75
CA MET A 43 -2.38 -0.96 -3.70
C MET A 43 -1.87 -1.05 -2.25
N GLY A 44 -0.58 -1.30 -2.09
CA GLY A 44 0.13 -1.23 -0.82
C GLY A 44 1.47 -0.50 -0.99
N PHE A 45 2.06 -0.06 0.12
CA PHE A 45 3.37 0.59 0.09
C PHE A 45 4.49 -0.46 0.16
N ALA A 46 5.52 -0.26 -0.65
CA ALA A 46 6.71 -1.10 -0.57
C ALA A 46 7.53 -0.76 0.68
N ASP A 47 8.11 -1.78 1.31
CA ASP A 47 9.05 -1.63 2.43
C ASP A 47 10.51 -1.81 1.98
N GLU A 48 11.43 -1.86 2.96
CA GLU A 48 12.87 -2.00 2.73
C GLU A 48 13.26 -3.27 1.93
N ARG A 49 12.35 -4.25 1.76
CA ARG A 49 12.59 -5.42 0.92
C ARG A 49 12.56 -5.06 -0.57
N PHE A 50 11.93 -3.95 -0.97
CA PHE A 50 11.75 -3.58 -2.37
C PHE A 50 12.51 -2.28 -2.71
N PRO A 51 13.86 -2.30 -2.76
CA PRO A 51 14.64 -1.10 -2.99
C PRO A 51 14.32 -0.45 -4.34
N GLY A 52 13.97 0.84 -4.28
CA GLY A 52 13.60 1.65 -5.44
C GLY A 52 12.13 1.48 -5.89
N ILE A 53 11.32 0.71 -5.15
CA ILE A 53 9.89 0.55 -5.42
C ILE A 53 9.11 1.35 -4.36
N ASP A 54 8.11 2.11 -4.81
CA ASP A 54 7.23 2.87 -3.90
C ASP A 54 5.94 2.09 -3.57
N ILE A 55 5.41 1.35 -4.55
CA ILE A 55 4.07 0.74 -4.49
C ILE A 55 4.11 -0.72 -4.95
N VAL A 56 3.32 -1.56 -4.27
CA VAL A 56 3.04 -2.95 -4.63
C VAL A 56 1.55 -3.17 -4.88
N LEU A 57 1.21 -4.13 -5.73
CA LEU A 57 -0.15 -4.49 -6.13
C LEU A 57 -0.37 -5.99 -5.91
N PRO A 58 -1.62 -6.46 -5.74
CA PRO A 58 -1.91 -7.89 -5.71
C PRO A 58 -1.62 -8.53 -7.08
N ASP A 59 -1.14 -9.77 -7.10
CA ASP A 59 -0.97 -10.52 -8.34
C ASP A 59 -2.33 -10.93 -8.93
N PRO A 60 -2.70 -10.42 -10.12
CA PRO A 60 -4.01 -10.68 -10.72
C PRO A 60 -4.06 -11.99 -11.52
N ALA A 61 -2.99 -12.78 -11.64
CA ALA A 61 -2.86 -13.85 -12.61
C ALA A 61 -4.04 -14.85 -12.60
N PHE A 62 -4.51 -15.22 -11.41
CA PHE A 62 -5.68 -16.11 -11.27
C PHE A 62 -6.97 -15.50 -11.84
N LEU A 63 -7.21 -14.21 -11.60
CA LEU A 63 -8.36 -13.48 -12.11
C LEU A 63 -8.23 -13.23 -13.63
N GLU A 64 -7.03 -12.89 -14.09
CA GLU A 64 -6.72 -12.66 -15.50
C GLU A 64 -6.98 -13.91 -16.36
N GLN A 65 -6.55 -15.08 -15.90
CA GLN A 65 -6.86 -16.37 -16.54
C GLN A 65 -8.37 -16.66 -16.62
N ASN A 66 -9.17 -16.05 -15.73
CA ASN A 66 -10.61 -16.22 -15.66
C ASN A 66 -11.39 -14.97 -16.14
N LYS A 67 -10.75 -13.98 -16.80
CA LYS A 67 -11.37 -12.68 -17.11
C LYS A 67 -12.69 -12.76 -17.86
N LYS A 68 -12.87 -13.75 -18.75
CA LYS A 68 -14.15 -13.96 -19.49
C LYS A 68 -15.34 -14.31 -18.57
N LYS A 69 -15.07 -14.80 -17.35
CA LYS A 69 -16.06 -15.15 -16.34
C LYS A 69 -16.32 -14.01 -15.36
N LEU A 70 -15.45 -12.99 -15.33
CA LEU A 70 -15.59 -11.80 -14.49
C LEU A 70 -16.75 -10.94 -14.99
N LYS A 71 -17.74 -10.73 -14.13
CA LYS A 71 -18.97 -10.00 -14.47
C LYS A 71 -18.92 -8.53 -14.08
N GLY A 72 -18.07 -8.21 -13.11
CA GLY A 72 -17.81 -6.84 -12.68
C GLY A 72 -16.84 -6.80 -11.53
N MET A 73 -16.40 -5.58 -11.23
CA MET A 73 -15.61 -5.26 -10.05
C MET A 73 -16.30 -4.14 -9.29
N ILE A 74 -16.55 -4.37 -8.01
CA ILE A 74 -17.13 -3.38 -7.10
C ILE A 74 -15.99 -2.74 -6.32
N ILE A 75 -16.01 -1.41 -6.20
CA ILE A 75 -15.11 -0.68 -5.31
C ILE A 75 -15.95 -0.18 -4.12
N THR A 76 -15.62 -0.66 -2.91
CA THR A 76 -16.36 -0.37 -1.68
C THR A 76 -16.19 1.07 -1.24
N HIS A 77 -14.98 1.62 -1.37
CA HIS A 77 -14.67 2.99 -1.00
C HIS A 77 -13.37 3.50 -1.66
N ALA A 78 -13.10 4.80 -1.50
CA ALA A 78 -12.05 5.51 -2.24
C ALA A 78 -10.65 5.51 -1.58
N HIS A 79 -10.34 4.55 -0.71
CA HIS A 79 -8.98 4.41 -0.18
C HIS A 79 -8.04 3.72 -1.16
N GLU A 80 -6.77 4.10 -1.16
CA GLU A 80 -5.75 3.58 -2.09
C GLU A 80 -5.55 2.06 -1.95
N ASP A 81 -5.69 1.52 -0.75
CA ASP A 81 -5.71 0.09 -0.48
C ASP A 81 -6.96 -0.66 -0.93
N HIS A 82 -7.94 0.02 -1.53
CA HIS A 82 -9.14 -0.59 -2.14
C HIS A 82 -9.32 -0.21 -3.61
N ILE A 83 -8.85 0.96 -4.03
CA ILE A 83 -9.03 1.49 -5.39
C ILE A 83 -7.71 1.63 -6.17
N GLY A 84 -6.59 1.66 -5.46
CA GLY A 84 -5.34 2.19 -5.99
C GLY A 84 -4.74 1.36 -7.12
N ALA A 85 -4.96 0.05 -7.14
CA ALA A 85 -4.47 -0.82 -8.20
C ALA A 85 -5.39 -0.88 -9.43
N VAL A 86 -6.59 -0.31 -9.38
CA VAL A 86 -7.54 -0.37 -10.51
C VAL A 86 -6.93 0.22 -11.78
N SER A 87 -6.30 1.40 -11.72
CA SER A 87 -5.69 2.01 -12.92
C SER A 87 -4.51 1.23 -13.48
N HIS A 88 -3.85 0.41 -12.66
CA HIS A 88 -2.73 -0.43 -13.10
C HIS A 88 -3.20 -1.78 -13.68
N LEU A 89 -4.24 -2.36 -13.10
CA LEU A 89 -4.65 -3.75 -13.38
C LEU A 89 -5.91 -3.85 -14.26
N TRP A 90 -6.77 -2.83 -14.27
CA TRP A 90 -8.00 -2.84 -15.07
C TRP A 90 -7.78 -3.13 -16.56
N PRO A 91 -6.71 -2.65 -17.24
CA PRO A 91 -6.43 -3.00 -18.63
C PRO A 91 -6.29 -4.52 -18.89
N ARG A 92 -6.03 -5.33 -17.87
CA ARG A 92 -5.95 -6.80 -18.00
C ARG A 92 -7.33 -7.48 -17.92
N PHE A 93 -8.32 -6.80 -17.34
CA PHE A 93 -9.64 -7.33 -17.04
C PHE A 93 -10.73 -6.77 -17.94
N GLU A 94 -10.70 -5.45 -18.19
CA GLU A 94 -11.67 -4.68 -19.00
C GLU A 94 -13.14 -4.94 -18.57
N CYS A 95 -13.35 -5.20 -17.27
CA CYS A 95 -14.67 -5.50 -16.73
C CYS A 95 -15.43 -4.21 -16.33
N PRO A 96 -16.78 -4.25 -16.27
CA PRO A 96 -17.56 -3.15 -15.73
C PRO A 96 -17.18 -2.86 -14.27
N LEU A 97 -17.05 -1.57 -13.94
CA LEU A 97 -16.76 -1.09 -12.59
C LEU A 97 -18.06 -0.62 -11.93
N TYR A 98 -18.19 -0.83 -10.63
CA TYR A 98 -19.34 -0.39 -9.83
C TYR A 98 -18.84 0.32 -8.58
N ALA A 99 -19.32 1.53 -8.34
CA ALA A 99 -18.86 2.35 -7.23
C ALA A 99 -19.95 3.35 -6.81
N THR A 100 -19.91 3.76 -5.55
CA THR A 100 -20.73 4.87 -5.03
C THR A 100 -20.30 6.21 -5.62
N PRO A 101 -21.13 7.27 -5.58
CA PRO A 101 -20.85 8.55 -6.27
C PRO A 101 -19.47 9.13 -6.01
N PHE A 102 -19.05 9.28 -4.73
CA PHE A 102 -17.72 9.79 -4.41
C PHE A 102 -16.60 8.90 -4.95
N THR A 103 -16.70 7.59 -4.70
CA THR A 103 -15.73 6.59 -5.15
C THR A 103 -15.62 6.56 -6.67
N ALA A 104 -16.73 6.71 -7.40
CA ALA A 104 -16.77 6.75 -8.86
C ALA A 104 -16.06 7.99 -9.43
N VAL A 105 -16.18 9.16 -8.78
CA VAL A 105 -15.46 10.37 -9.20
C VAL A 105 -13.96 10.21 -8.98
N VAL A 106 -13.54 9.71 -7.82
CA VAL A 106 -12.12 9.44 -7.54
C VAL A 106 -11.55 8.42 -8.53
N LEU A 107 -12.30 7.35 -8.78
CA LEU A 107 -11.92 6.29 -9.73
C LEU A 107 -11.76 6.82 -11.15
N ARG A 108 -12.70 7.64 -11.62
CA ARG A 108 -12.66 8.26 -12.95
C ARG A 108 -11.40 9.10 -13.12
N LYS A 109 -11.11 10.01 -12.18
CA LYS A 109 -9.90 10.86 -12.23
C LYS A 109 -8.62 10.00 -12.25
N LYS A 110 -8.56 8.93 -11.45
CA LYS A 110 -7.42 8.01 -11.43
C LYS A 110 -7.22 7.26 -12.75
N LEU A 111 -8.30 6.83 -13.39
CA LEU A 111 -8.27 6.17 -14.70
C LEU A 111 -7.85 7.15 -15.80
N GLU A 112 -8.39 8.37 -15.80
CA GLU A 112 -8.02 9.44 -16.74
C GLU A 112 -6.54 9.82 -16.63
N GLU A 113 -5.99 9.90 -15.42
CA GLU A 113 -4.55 10.11 -15.17
C GLU A 113 -3.67 8.98 -15.75
N ALA A 114 -4.20 7.76 -15.80
CA ALA A 114 -3.54 6.61 -16.41
C ALA A 114 -3.82 6.47 -17.92
N GLY A 115 -4.52 7.42 -18.54
CA GLY A 115 -4.88 7.41 -19.96
C GLY A 115 -6.00 6.42 -20.32
N ILE A 116 -6.81 5.99 -19.34
CA ILE A 116 -7.92 5.06 -19.50
C ILE A 116 -9.24 5.84 -19.48
N TYR A 117 -9.90 5.94 -20.63
CA TYR A 117 -11.12 6.75 -20.81
C TYR A 117 -12.37 5.91 -21.13
N ASP A 118 -12.19 4.66 -21.52
CA ASP A 118 -13.22 3.74 -21.98
C ASP A 118 -13.80 2.85 -20.88
N ALA A 119 -13.23 2.90 -19.67
CA ALA A 119 -13.69 2.14 -18.53
C ALA A 119 -15.13 2.51 -18.14
N LYS A 120 -16.04 1.53 -18.21
CA LYS A 120 -17.45 1.71 -17.84
C LYS A 120 -17.60 1.69 -16.31
N ILE A 121 -17.73 2.88 -15.71
CA ILE A 121 -18.04 3.07 -14.29
C ILE A 121 -19.56 3.23 -14.11
N ASN A 122 -20.20 2.23 -13.50
CA ASN A 122 -21.60 2.28 -13.11
C ASN A 122 -21.70 2.89 -11.71
N VAL A 123 -22.27 4.09 -11.62
CA VAL A 123 -22.51 4.75 -10.33
C VAL A 123 -23.72 4.10 -9.66
N VAL A 124 -23.56 3.65 -8.41
CA VAL A 124 -24.61 2.99 -7.64
C VAL A 124 -24.85 3.77 -6.36
N ASP A 125 -26.05 4.31 -6.20
CA ASP A 125 -26.40 5.04 -4.99
C ASP A 125 -26.47 4.12 -3.76
N PRO A 126 -26.17 4.66 -2.56
CA PRO A 126 -26.50 4.03 -1.28
C PRO A 126 -27.84 3.28 -1.26
N LEU A 127 -27.86 2.08 -0.69
CA LEU A 127 -29.02 1.17 -0.53
C LEU A 127 -29.56 0.55 -1.82
N MET A 128 -29.06 0.95 -3.00
CA MET A 128 -29.49 0.38 -4.28
C MET A 128 -29.08 -1.08 -4.43
N LYS A 129 -29.90 -1.82 -5.17
CA LYS A 129 -29.65 -3.20 -5.58
C LYS A 129 -29.27 -3.24 -7.06
N VAL A 130 -28.24 -4.00 -7.38
CA VAL A 130 -27.76 -4.22 -8.76
C VAL A 130 -27.57 -5.71 -9.00
N GLN A 131 -27.93 -6.17 -10.20
CA GLN A 131 -27.66 -7.55 -10.63
C GLN A 131 -26.37 -7.58 -11.45
N ILE A 132 -25.39 -8.35 -11.01
CA ILE A 132 -24.10 -8.53 -11.68
C ILE A 132 -23.93 -10.03 -11.95
N GLY A 133 -24.33 -10.49 -13.14
CA GLY A 133 -24.34 -11.92 -13.44
C GLY A 133 -25.26 -12.70 -12.49
N THR A 134 -24.73 -13.71 -11.79
CA THR A 134 -25.44 -14.50 -10.78
C THR A 134 -25.55 -13.82 -9.41
N PHE A 135 -24.93 -12.65 -9.23
CA PHE A 135 -24.86 -11.97 -7.94
C PHE A 135 -25.89 -10.83 -7.88
N GLY A 136 -26.84 -10.93 -6.93
CA GLY A 136 -27.69 -9.82 -6.55
C GLY A 136 -27.02 -9.02 -5.43
N VAL A 137 -26.49 -7.84 -5.74
CA VAL A 137 -25.67 -7.05 -4.80
C VAL A 137 -26.44 -5.83 -4.32
N GLN A 138 -26.47 -5.61 -3.00
CA GLN A 138 -26.98 -4.39 -2.40
C GLN A 138 -25.86 -3.63 -1.69
N PHE A 139 -25.74 -2.34 -1.99
CA PHE A 139 -24.75 -1.44 -1.39
C PHE A 139 -25.30 -0.89 -0.09
N ILE A 140 -24.71 -1.24 1.05
CA ILE A 140 -25.18 -0.87 2.38
C ILE A 140 -24.25 0.20 2.94
N PRO A 141 -24.73 1.43 3.21
CA PRO A 141 -23.88 2.49 3.72
C PRO A 141 -23.29 2.14 5.08
N VAL A 142 -22.01 2.44 5.24
CA VAL A 142 -21.29 2.36 6.51
C VAL A 142 -20.53 3.66 6.73
N SER A 143 -20.43 4.09 7.98
CA SER A 143 -19.48 5.13 8.36
C SER A 143 -18.07 4.56 8.31
N HIS A 144 -17.15 5.34 7.77
CA HIS A 144 -15.73 5.05 7.71
C HIS A 144 -14.98 6.38 7.58
N SER A 145 -13.66 6.34 7.41
CA SER A 145 -12.85 7.55 7.29
C SER A 145 -12.89 8.23 5.92
N VAL A 146 -13.64 7.71 4.94
CA VAL A 146 -13.88 8.33 3.63
C VAL A 146 -15.38 8.31 3.27
N PRO A 147 -15.91 9.33 2.57
CA PRO A 147 -17.33 9.37 2.18
C PRO A 147 -17.77 8.19 1.31
N ASP A 148 -19.07 7.92 1.33
CA ASP A 148 -19.76 6.90 0.54
C ASP A 148 -19.16 5.48 0.63
N SER A 149 -18.56 5.14 1.77
CA SER A 149 -18.12 3.78 2.06
C SER A 149 -19.32 2.84 2.20
N CYS A 150 -19.19 1.62 1.69
CA CYS A 150 -20.25 0.63 1.76
C CYS A 150 -19.79 -0.77 2.14
N ALA A 151 -20.63 -1.45 2.93
CA ALA A 151 -20.70 -2.89 2.98
C ALA A 151 -21.51 -3.43 1.78
N LEU A 152 -21.36 -4.71 1.46
CA LEU A 152 -22.07 -5.36 0.37
C LEU A 152 -22.85 -6.57 0.88
N MET A 153 -24.17 -6.56 0.68
CA MET A 153 -24.99 -7.76 0.82
C MET A 153 -25.06 -8.45 -0.54
N ILE A 154 -24.30 -9.53 -0.71
CA ILE A 154 -24.16 -10.30 -1.94
C ILE A 154 -25.07 -11.53 -1.84
N ARG A 155 -26.17 -11.53 -2.59
CA ARG A 155 -27.17 -12.60 -2.61
C ARG A 155 -26.94 -13.52 -3.79
N THR A 156 -26.97 -14.81 -3.53
CA THR A 156 -26.83 -15.87 -4.53
C THR A 156 -27.85 -16.98 -4.27
N GLU A 157 -28.03 -17.89 -5.22
CA GLU A 157 -28.90 -19.06 -5.01
C GLU A 157 -28.39 -20.02 -3.91
N HIS A 158 -27.09 -19.94 -3.57
CA HIS A 158 -26.45 -20.81 -2.58
C HIS A 158 -26.39 -20.19 -1.18
N GLY A 159 -26.86 -18.94 -1.01
CA GLY A 159 -26.84 -18.19 0.25
C GLY A 159 -26.36 -16.75 0.11
N ASN A 160 -26.44 -16.00 1.22
CA ASN A 160 -26.07 -14.59 1.27
C ASN A 160 -24.73 -14.37 1.97
N ILE A 161 -23.89 -13.52 1.39
CA ILE A 161 -22.61 -13.10 1.95
C ILE A 161 -22.71 -11.63 2.33
N LEU A 162 -22.28 -11.29 3.55
CA LEU A 162 -22.09 -9.90 3.95
C LEU A 162 -20.58 -9.59 3.92
N HIS A 163 -20.14 -8.84 2.92
CA HIS A 163 -18.80 -8.27 2.89
C HIS A 163 -18.86 -6.91 3.60
N SER A 164 -18.14 -6.74 4.70
CA SER A 164 -18.28 -5.54 5.54
C SER A 164 -17.75 -4.28 4.87
N GLY A 165 -16.81 -4.43 3.93
CA GLY A 165 -15.92 -3.32 3.57
C GLY A 165 -15.17 -2.86 4.82
N ASP A 166 -14.70 -1.62 4.79
CA ASP A 166 -14.09 -0.96 5.95
C ASP A 166 -15.12 -0.04 6.60
N TRP A 167 -15.21 -0.10 7.92
CA TRP A 167 -16.33 0.53 8.64
C TRP A 167 -16.02 0.82 10.11
N ASN A 168 -16.82 1.69 10.70
CA ASN A 168 -16.94 1.86 12.14
C ASN A 168 -18.40 2.15 12.52
N LEU A 169 -18.68 2.37 13.80
CA LEU A 169 -19.98 2.80 14.31
C LEU A 169 -19.93 4.25 14.80
N ASP A 170 -19.40 5.17 13.98
CA ASP A 170 -19.41 6.60 14.30
C ASP A 170 -20.87 7.06 14.53
N PRO A 171 -21.24 7.51 15.74
CA PRO A 171 -22.59 7.95 16.02
C PRO A 171 -22.95 9.28 15.34
N ASN A 172 -21.94 10.09 14.98
CA ASN A 172 -22.10 11.45 14.46
C ASN A 172 -21.05 11.75 13.36
N PRO A 173 -21.06 11.05 12.22
CA PRO A 173 -20.11 11.28 11.14
C PRO A 173 -20.19 12.75 10.65
N VAL A 174 -19.04 13.33 10.30
CA VAL A 174 -18.96 14.70 9.78
C VAL A 174 -19.42 14.77 8.32
N VAL A 175 -19.08 13.74 7.54
CA VAL A 175 -19.48 13.54 6.14
C VAL A 175 -19.89 12.09 5.93
N GLY A 176 -20.72 11.84 4.92
CA GLY A 176 -21.22 10.50 4.63
C GLY A 176 -22.37 10.09 5.54
N LEU A 177 -22.72 8.80 5.47
CA LEU A 177 -23.85 8.22 6.20
C LEU A 177 -23.35 7.44 7.41
N LYS A 178 -24.21 7.34 8.42
CA LYS A 178 -23.99 6.50 9.59
C LYS A 178 -24.23 5.03 9.26
N THR A 179 -23.48 4.13 9.90
CA THR A 179 -23.80 2.71 9.95
C THR A 179 -25.08 2.48 10.77
N GLU A 180 -26.20 2.21 10.09
CA GLU A 180 -27.52 2.07 10.73
C GLU A 180 -27.78 0.66 11.27
N ASP A 181 -28.03 0.56 12.58
CA ASP A 181 -28.22 -0.71 13.28
C ASP A 181 -29.41 -1.51 12.75
N LYS A 182 -30.54 -0.83 12.47
CA LYS A 182 -31.76 -1.44 11.92
C LYS A 182 -31.48 -2.16 10.61
N THR A 183 -30.69 -1.56 9.73
CA THR A 183 -30.35 -2.13 8.43
C THR A 183 -29.63 -3.47 8.60
N PHE A 184 -28.59 -3.53 9.41
CA PHE A 184 -27.82 -4.77 9.62
C PHE A 184 -28.60 -5.83 10.40
N LYS A 185 -29.49 -5.45 11.32
CA LYS A 185 -30.41 -6.38 12.00
C LYS A 185 -31.36 -7.05 11.01
N THR A 186 -31.97 -6.28 10.11
CA THR A 186 -32.84 -6.81 9.03
C THR A 186 -32.06 -7.71 8.08
N LEU A 187 -30.84 -7.34 7.68
CA LEU A 187 -29.99 -8.21 6.85
C LEU A 187 -29.67 -9.55 7.55
N GLY A 188 -29.46 -9.53 8.87
CA GLY A 188 -29.28 -10.74 9.67
C GLY A 188 -30.51 -11.65 9.74
N GLU A 189 -31.72 -11.13 9.50
CA GLU A 189 -32.95 -11.93 9.39
C GLU A 189 -33.05 -12.67 8.05
N GLU A 190 -32.37 -12.18 7.00
CA GLU A 190 -32.30 -12.86 5.70
C GLU A 190 -31.41 -14.12 5.72
N GLY A 191 -30.61 -14.29 6.78
CA GLY A 191 -29.63 -15.37 6.91
C GLY A 191 -28.34 -15.11 6.12
N ILE A 192 -27.20 -15.15 6.81
CA ILE A 192 -25.87 -14.87 6.24
C ILE A 192 -25.01 -16.13 6.38
N VAL A 193 -24.58 -16.72 5.25
CA VAL A 193 -23.71 -17.92 5.25
C VAL A 193 -22.28 -17.56 5.65
N ALA A 194 -21.80 -16.38 5.25
CA ALA A 194 -20.48 -15.90 5.59
C ALA A 194 -20.46 -14.37 5.74
N TYR A 195 -19.88 -13.91 6.85
CA TYR A 195 -19.47 -12.53 7.07
C TYR A 195 -17.98 -12.39 6.76
N ILE A 196 -17.64 -11.55 5.79
CA ILE A 196 -16.25 -11.23 5.41
C ILE A 196 -15.92 -9.90 6.07
N GLY A 197 -15.06 -9.90 7.10
CA GLY A 197 -15.00 -8.82 8.08
C GLY A 197 -13.66 -8.10 8.17
N ASP A 198 -13.69 -6.77 8.22
CA ASP A 198 -12.55 -5.90 8.58
C ASP A 198 -12.01 -6.25 9.97
N SER A 199 -10.72 -6.58 10.03
CA SER A 199 -10.04 -7.05 11.25
C SER A 199 -9.05 -6.03 11.82
N THR A 200 -8.91 -4.85 11.19
CA THR A 200 -7.81 -3.91 11.42
C THR A 200 -7.55 -3.64 12.90
N ASN A 201 -8.62 -3.39 13.65
CA ASN A 201 -8.59 -3.06 15.08
C ASN A 201 -9.16 -4.17 15.97
N ALA A 202 -9.16 -5.42 15.52
CA ALA A 202 -9.67 -6.56 16.31
C ALA A 202 -8.91 -6.80 17.63
N LEU A 203 -7.71 -6.24 17.79
CA LEU A 203 -6.93 -6.27 19.04
C LEU A 203 -7.24 -5.09 19.96
N VAL A 204 -7.87 -4.03 19.44
CA VAL A 204 -8.07 -2.76 20.16
C VAL A 204 -9.38 -2.83 20.94
N PRO A 205 -9.36 -2.73 22.29
CA PRO A 205 -10.57 -2.76 23.08
C PRO A 205 -11.44 -1.51 22.88
N GLY A 206 -12.72 -1.62 23.21
CA GLY A 206 -13.65 -0.49 23.19
C GLY A 206 -14.20 -0.17 21.80
N PHE A 207 -14.36 1.13 21.52
CA PHE A 207 -15.01 1.69 20.33
C PHE A 207 -14.10 2.76 19.68
N SER A 208 -14.20 2.92 18.37
CA SER A 208 -13.36 3.79 17.53
C SER A 208 -13.51 5.30 17.83
N GLY A 209 -14.68 5.74 18.30
CA GLY A 209 -15.00 7.13 18.62
C GLY A 209 -15.85 7.82 17.54
N SER A 210 -15.85 9.16 17.52
CA SER A 210 -16.60 9.95 16.54
C SER A 210 -15.72 11.03 15.90
N GLU A 211 -15.85 11.22 14.59
CA GLU A 211 -15.21 12.32 13.87
C GLU A 211 -15.65 13.68 14.41
N ARG A 212 -16.86 13.78 14.98
CA ARG A 212 -17.32 15.00 15.63
C ARG A 212 -16.50 15.35 16.88
N ASP A 213 -15.98 14.36 17.60
CA ASP A 213 -15.11 14.61 18.74
C ASP A 213 -13.70 15.00 18.29
N ALA A 214 -13.21 14.41 17.20
CA ALA A 214 -11.98 14.86 16.54
C ALA A 214 -12.07 16.34 16.09
N SER A 215 -13.22 16.75 15.56
CA SER A 215 -13.50 18.14 15.19
C SER A 215 -13.40 19.11 16.37
N LYS A 216 -13.97 18.74 17.52
CA LYS A 216 -13.88 19.56 18.74
C LYS A 216 -12.44 19.66 19.23
N GLY A 217 -11.71 18.55 19.31
CA GLY A 217 -10.34 18.55 19.79
C GLY A 217 -9.38 19.32 18.87
N LEU A 218 -9.54 19.21 17.55
CA LEU A 218 -8.80 20.04 16.59
C LEU A 218 -9.04 21.54 16.82
N TYR A 219 -10.30 21.94 17.06
CA TYR A 219 -10.61 23.33 17.38
C TYR A 219 -9.90 23.79 18.66
N GLU A 220 -9.91 22.98 19.73
CA GLU A 220 -9.17 23.29 20.96
C GLU A 220 -7.67 23.43 20.72
N GLU A 221 -7.07 22.56 19.90
CA GLU A 221 -5.64 22.65 19.58
C GLU A 221 -5.25 23.85 18.72
N PHE A 222 -6.20 24.38 17.95
CA PHE A 222 -5.98 25.58 17.14
C PHE A 222 -6.06 26.85 18.00
N LYS A 223 -6.81 26.82 19.11
CA LYS A 223 -6.94 27.98 19.99
C LYS A 223 -5.57 28.42 20.50
N ASN A 224 -5.40 29.74 20.58
CA ASN A 224 -4.23 30.41 21.17
C ASN A 224 -2.87 30.15 20.49
N ARG A 225 -2.80 29.31 19.45
CA ARG A 225 -1.58 29.14 18.65
C ARG A 225 -1.23 30.45 17.96
N LYS A 226 0.04 30.82 17.99
CA LYS A 226 0.56 32.08 17.44
C LYS A 226 1.35 31.91 16.15
N GLY A 227 1.85 30.71 15.85
CA GLY A 227 2.46 30.40 14.56
C GLY A 227 1.47 29.82 13.55
N ARG A 228 2.03 29.30 12.44
CA ARG A 228 1.31 28.44 11.49
C ARG A 228 0.92 27.13 12.15
N ILE A 229 -0.15 26.53 11.64
CA ILE A 229 -0.55 25.17 12.01
C ILE A 229 -0.48 24.31 10.76
N ALA A 230 0.28 23.23 10.77
CA ALA A 230 0.21 22.19 9.76
C ALA A 230 -0.48 20.96 10.34
N VAL A 231 -1.46 20.41 9.63
CA VAL A 231 -2.17 19.19 10.02
C VAL A 231 -1.92 18.14 8.96
N THR A 232 -1.36 17.00 9.36
CA THR A 232 -1.20 15.84 8.47
C THR A 232 -2.20 14.75 8.77
N LEU A 233 -2.71 14.10 7.72
CA LEU A 233 -3.79 13.13 7.73
C LEU A 233 -3.73 12.25 6.47
N PHE A 234 -4.56 11.20 6.44
CA PHE A 234 -4.83 10.48 5.20
C PHE A 234 -5.61 11.36 4.22
N SER A 235 -5.15 11.46 2.97
CA SER A 235 -5.73 12.40 2.00
C SER A 235 -7.17 12.09 1.61
N SER A 236 -7.64 10.88 1.84
CA SER A 236 -9.03 10.47 1.64
C SER A 236 -9.98 10.95 2.74
N ASN A 237 -9.49 11.39 3.90
CA ASN A 237 -10.36 11.73 5.03
C ASN A 237 -10.98 13.13 4.89
N ILE A 238 -12.01 13.22 4.04
CA ILE A 238 -12.77 14.44 3.76
C ILE A 238 -13.45 14.99 5.02
N GLY A 239 -13.94 14.12 5.91
CA GLY A 239 -14.58 14.54 7.17
C GLY A 239 -13.62 15.29 8.08
N ARG A 240 -12.37 14.82 8.16
CA ARG A 240 -11.30 15.49 8.87
C ARG A 240 -10.89 16.80 8.20
N MET A 241 -10.85 16.86 6.86
CA MET A 241 -10.60 18.13 6.15
C MET A 241 -11.66 19.18 6.46
N VAL A 242 -12.94 18.80 6.46
CA VAL A 242 -14.05 19.67 6.86
C VAL A 242 -13.85 20.15 8.30
N SER A 243 -13.50 19.23 9.21
CA SER A 243 -13.23 19.56 10.61
C SER A 243 -12.08 20.55 10.78
N ILE A 244 -10.99 20.39 10.03
CA ILE A 244 -9.86 21.31 10.01
C ILE A 244 -10.29 22.68 9.46
N ALA A 245 -11.08 22.71 8.39
CA ALA A 245 -11.60 23.94 7.79
C ALA A 245 -12.52 24.70 8.74
N GLU A 246 -13.41 24.01 9.45
CA GLU A 246 -14.27 24.60 10.48
C GLU A 246 -13.47 25.17 11.66
N ALA A 247 -12.47 24.43 12.15
CA ALA A 247 -11.58 24.87 13.22
C ALA A 247 -10.77 26.11 12.82
N ALA A 248 -10.23 26.12 11.59
CA ALA A 248 -9.54 27.27 11.03
C ALA A 248 -10.47 28.49 10.94
N HIS A 249 -11.68 28.31 10.42
CA HIS A 249 -12.65 29.40 10.30
C HIS A 249 -12.99 30.01 11.67
N LYS A 250 -13.30 29.19 12.68
CA LYS A 250 -13.64 29.64 14.04
C LYS A 250 -12.48 30.37 14.73
N THR A 251 -11.24 30.07 14.37
CA THR A 251 -10.04 30.73 14.90
C THR A 251 -9.56 31.89 14.02
N GLY A 252 -10.33 32.23 12.98
CA GLY A 252 -10.03 33.34 12.07
C GLY A 252 -8.78 33.08 11.22
N ARG A 253 -8.53 31.84 10.84
CA ARG A 253 -7.43 31.36 9.99
C ARG A 253 -7.95 30.92 8.62
N HIS A 254 -7.04 30.86 7.65
CA HIS A 254 -7.25 30.41 6.28
C HIS A 254 -6.57 29.06 6.06
N VAL A 255 -7.14 28.23 5.20
CA VAL A 255 -6.65 26.88 4.95
C VAL A 255 -6.10 26.78 3.54
N THR A 256 -4.94 26.13 3.42
CA THR A 256 -4.37 25.69 2.15
C THR A 256 -4.07 24.20 2.22
N VAL A 257 -4.19 23.54 1.07
CA VAL A 257 -3.92 22.12 0.91
C VAL A 257 -2.59 21.96 0.17
N VAL A 258 -1.70 21.10 0.70
CA VAL A 258 -0.35 20.90 0.16
C VAL A 258 -0.11 19.42 -0.14
N GLY A 259 -0.13 19.10 -1.44
CA GLY A 259 0.17 17.78 -1.97
C GLY A 259 -0.85 17.27 -2.99
N ARG A 260 -0.34 16.63 -4.05
CA ARG A 260 -1.13 16.17 -5.20
C ARG A 260 -2.31 15.28 -4.82
N SER A 261 -2.14 14.33 -3.90
CA SER A 261 -3.23 13.44 -3.49
C SER A 261 -4.36 14.18 -2.79
N LEU A 262 -4.06 15.19 -1.98
CA LEU A 262 -5.07 16.03 -1.36
C LEU A 262 -5.82 16.87 -2.39
N HIS A 263 -5.12 17.48 -3.35
CA HIS A 263 -5.77 18.26 -4.43
C HIS A 263 -6.80 17.43 -5.20
N ARG A 264 -6.47 16.17 -5.53
CA ARG A 264 -7.41 15.26 -6.19
C ARG A 264 -8.64 14.95 -5.34
N MET A 265 -8.43 14.66 -4.06
CA MET A 265 -9.50 14.33 -3.13
C MET A 265 -10.41 15.55 -2.86
N VAL A 266 -9.83 16.75 -2.77
CA VAL A 266 -10.58 18.01 -2.67
C VAL A 266 -11.42 18.26 -3.92
N ALA A 267 -10.85 18.11 -5.11
CA ALA A 267 -11.59 18.28 -6.36
C ALA A 267 -12.76 17.30 -6.47
N ALA A 268 -12.54 16.02 -6.11
CA ALA A 268 -13.62 15.03 -6.05
C ALA A 268 -14.69 15.39 -5.00
N ALA A 269 -14.28 15.86 -3.82
CA ALA A 269 -15.19 16.24 -2.76
C ALA A 269 -16.02 17.48 -3.09
N GLN A 270 -15.46 18.45 -3.83
CA GLN A 270 -16.18 19.60 -4.36
C GLN A 270 -17.22 19.18 -5.40
N GLU A 271 -16.84 18.32 -6.35
CA GLU A 271 -17.73 17.78 -7.39
C GLU A 271 -18.94 17.06 -6.78
N CYS A 272 -18.71 16.26 -5.73
CA CYS A 272 -19.78 15.57 -4.99
C CYS A 272 -20.50 16.46 -3.96
N GLY A 273 -20.05 17.69 -3.73
CA GLY A 273 -20.71 18.65 -2.85
C GLY A 273 -20.43 18.52 -1.35
N TYR A 274 -19.45 17.71 -0.92
CA TYR A 274 -19.08 17.57 0.50
C TYR A 274 -18.43 18.82 1.10
N LEU A 275 -17.89 19.71 0.26
CA LEU A 275 -17.20 20.93 0.70
C LEU A 275 -18.03 22.22 0.52
N ARG A 276 -19.35 22.11 0.29
CA ARG A 276 -20.22 23.30 0.03
C ARG A 276 -20.33 24.28 1.20
N ASN A 277 -20.18 23.81 2.43
CA ASN A 277 -20.41 24.59 3.64
C ASN A 277 -19.12 25.06 4.33
N ILE A 278 -17.97 24.91 3.68
CA ILE A 278 -16.69 25.40 4.20
C ILE A 278 -16.21 26.62 3.41
N LYS A 279 -15.37 27.45 4.03
CA LYS A 279 -14.67 28.54 3.32
C LYS A 279 -13.73 27.92 2.29
N GLU A 280 -13.64 28.54 1.12
CA GLU A 280 -12.73 28.12 0.06
C GLU A 280 -11.28 28.07 0.55
N PHE A 281 -10.55 27.07 0.07
CA PHE A 281 -9.13 26.95 0.34
C PHE A 281 -8.35 28.00 -0.45
N VAL A 282 -7.36 28.59 0.20
CA VAL A 282 -6.42 29.52 -0.41
C VAL A 282 -5.42 28.71 -1.23
N SER A 283 -5.05 29.23 -2.42
CA SER A 283 -4.08 28.58 -3.30
C SER A 283 -2.70 28.46 -2.61
N GLU A 284 -1.88 27.51 -3.06
CA GLU A 284 -0.50 27.39 -2.57
C GLU A 284 0.37 28.62 -2.92
N GLU A 285 0.02 29.35 -3.98
CA GLU A 285 0.74 30.55 -4.42
C GLU A 285 0.41 31.76 -3.53
N ASP A 286 -0.84 31.87 -3.09
CA ASP A 286 -1.30 33.02 -2.30
C ASP A 286 -0.95 32.92 -0.82
N ILE A 287 -0.50 31.75 -0.36
CA ILE A 287 -0.28 31.50 1.06
C ILE A 287 0.85 32.35 1.65
N GLY A 288 1.83 32.73 0.83
CA GLY A 288 2.95 33.58 1.23
C GLY A 288 2.52 35.01 1.62
N PHE A 289 1.31 35.43 1.23
CA PHE A 289 0.76 36.75 1.57
C PHE A 289 -0.02 36.77 2.88
N LEU A 290 -0.26 35.62 3.51
CA LEU A 290 -0.98 35.52 4.76
C LEU A 290 -0.03 35.61 5.97
N PRO A 291 -0.43 36.28 7.06
CA PRO A 291 0.29 36.19 8.33
C PRO A 291 0.35 34.74 8.83
N ASP A 292 1.44 34.38 9.50
CA ASP A 292 1.69 33.02 9.98
C ASP A 292 0.58 32.55 10.94
N GLU A 293 0.16 33.41 11.87
CA GLU A 293 -0.93 33.18 12.82
C GLU A 293 -2.32 33.08 12.16
N LYS A 294 -2.42 33.38 10.86
CA LYS A 294 -3.63 33.27 10.05
C LYS A 294 -3.61 32.07 9.12
N THR A 295 -2.58 31.23 9.17
CA THR A 295 -2.36 30.16 8.21
C THR A 295 -2.54 28.77 8.83
N VAL A 296 -3.26 27.90 8.11
CA VAL A 296 -3.40 26.46 8.37
C VAL A 296 -3.06 25.69 7.09
N LEU A 297 -2.18 24.71 7.21
CA LEU A 297 -1.77 23.82 6.13
C LEU A 297 -2.38 22.43 6.35
N ILE A 298 -3.08 21.90 5.37
CA ILE A 298 -3.42 20.47 5.31
C ILE A 298 -2.36 19.81 4.45
N VAL A 299 -1.53 18.94 5.02
CA VAL A 299 -0.32 18.42 4.35
C VAL A 299 -0.31 16.90 4.28
N THR A 300 0.10 16.35 3.14
CA THR A 300 0.38 14.90 2.99
C THR A 300 1.60 14.50 3.82
N GLY A 301 1.76 13.20 4.10
CA GLY A 301 2.94 12.66 4.79
C GLY A 301 2.70 12.14 6.19
N SER A 302 1.48 11.72 6.50
CA SER A 302 1.11 11.28 7.85
C SER A 302 1.84 10.01 8.30
N GLN A 303 2.40 9.25 7.35
CA GLN A 303 3.15 8.02 7.60
C GLN A 303 4.66 8.19 7.39
N GLY A 304 5.15 9.43 7.23
CA GLY A 304 6.57 9.72 7.06
C GLY A 304 7.13 9.36 5.67
N GLU A 305 6.27 9.23 4.66
CA GLU A 305 6.66 8.88 3.30
C GLU A 305 7.68 9.90 2.77
N TYR A 306 8.84 9.42 2.31
CA TYR A 306 10.00 10.28 2.01
C TYR A 306 9.68 11.45 1.05
N ARG A 307 8.86 11.19 0.02
CA ARG A 307 8.48 12.16 -1.02
C ARG A 307 7.25 13.01 -0.67
N SER A 308 6.62 12.77 0.49
CA SER A 308 5.44 13.52 0.92
C SER A 308 5.73 14.99 1.20
N ALA A 309 4.67 15.82 1.22
CA ALA A 309 4.81 17.24 1.50
C ALA A 309 5.45 17.49 2.88
N LEU A 310 4.95 16.85 3.94
CA LEU A 310 5.48 17.04 5.29
C LEU A 310 6.94 16.58 5.42
N ALA A 311 7.32 15.44 4.83
CA ALA A 311 8.70 14.95 4.89
C ALA A 311 9.68 15.89 4.16
N ARG A 312 9.25 16.52 3.06
CA ARG A 312 10.04 17.54 2.36
C ARG A 312 10.12 18.85 3.13
N ILE A 313 9.02 19.30 3.74
CA ILE A 313 9.00 20.47 4.64
C ILE A 313 9.95 20.25 5.82
N ALA A 314 9.89 19.07 6.44
CA ALA A 314 10.77 18.71 7.56
C ALA A 314 12.26 18.74 7.17
N ARG A 315 12.60 18.55 5.90
CA ARG A 315 13.98 18.61 5.36
C ARG A 315 14.35 19.93 4.65
N ASP A 316 13.47 20.94 4.65
CA ASP A 316 13.62 22.19 3.88
C ASP A 316 13.76 21.99 2.36
N GLU A 317 13.13 20.94 1.84
CA GLU A 317 13.16 20.57 0.40
C GLU A 317 11.85 20.88 -0.32
N HIS A 318 10.86 21.48 0.36
CA HIS A 318 9.61 21.89 -0.27
C HIS A 318 9.77 23.28 -0.90
N PRO A 319 9.40 23.48 -2.18
CA PRO A 319 9.74 24.71 -2.92
C PRO A 319 9.03 25.96 -2.38
N SER A 320 7.79 25.81 -1.92
CA SER A 320 6.90 26.93 -1.57
C SER A 320 6.52 27.01 -0.10
N VAL A 321 6.70 25.93 0.68
CA VAL A 321 6.12 25.81 2.02
C VAL A 321 7.21 25.57 3.03
N HIS A 322 7.28 26.45 4.02
CA HIS A 322 8.30 26.44 5.07
C HIS A 322 7.60 26.54 6.43
N LEU A 323 8.16 25.84 7.42
CA LEU A 323 7.76 25.93 8.83
C LEU A 323 8.96 26.39 9.66
N SER A 324 8.69 27.23 10.65
CA SER A 324 9.70 27.88 11.49
C SER A 324 9.43 27.63 12.98
N LYS A 325 10.39 28.05 13.80
CA LYS A 325 10.27 27.99 15.26
C LYS A 325 8.97 28.68 15.72
N GLY A 326 8.18 28.00 16.55
CA GLY A 326 6.89 28.48 17.05
C GLY A 326 5.67 28.02 16.24
N ASP A 327 5.89 27.42 15.07
CA ASP A 327 4.83 26.72 14.33
C ASP A 327 4.46 25.40 15.03
N THR A 328 3.29 24.88 14.69
CA THR A 328 2.77 23.62 15.23
C THR A 328 2.43 22.64 14.12
N VAL A 329 2.85 21.38 14.27
CA VAL A 329 2.49 20.27 13.39
C VAL A 329 1.63 19.27 14.17
N ILE A 330 0.42 19.02 13.67
CA ILE A 330 -0.55 18.09 14.26
C ILE A 330 -0.60 16.84 13.38
N PHE A 331 -0.24 15.69 13.96
CA PHE A 331 -0.40 14.38 13.35
C PHE A 331 -1.81 13.87 13.63
N SER A 332 -2.75 14.14 12.72
CA SER A 332 -4.16 13.72 12.82
C SER A 332 -4.37 12.30 12.25
N ALA A 333 -3.40 11.42 12.45
CA ALA A 333 -3.37 10.03 11.98
C ALA A 333 -2.68 9.14 13.02
N ARG A 334 -3.01 7.85 13.03
CA ARG A 334 -2.21 6.82 13.71
C ARG A 334 -1.13 6.30 12.79
N ALA A 335 -0.02 5.85 13.38
CA ALA A 335 1.00 5.11 12.66
C ALA A 335 0.42 3.78 12.18
N ILE A 336 0.54 3.51 10.89
CA ILE A 336 0.38 2.15 10.35
C ILE A 336 1.60 1.34 10.82
N PRO A 337 1.40 0.13 11.38
CA PRO A 337 2.50 -0.73 11.79
C PRO A 337 3.59 -0.85 10.72
N GLY A 338 4.84 -0.62 11.10
CA GLY A 338 6.01 -0.63 10.22
C GLY A 338 6.49 0.76 9.78
N ASN A 339 5.65 1.80 9.86
CA ASN A 339 6.01 3.17 9.45
C ASN A 339 6.57 4.02 10.61
N GLU A 340 6.67 3.49 11.83
CA GLU A 340 7.05 4.26 13.03
C GLU A 340 8.40 4.94 12.86
N ARG A 341 9.37 4.25 12.24
CA ARG A 341 10.71 4.79 11.99
C ARG A 341 10.68 6.02 11.08
N ASN A 342 9.89 5.95 10.01
CA ASN A 342 9.74 7.05 9.04
C ASN A 342 9.03 8.25 9.66
N ILE A 343 7.94 8.01 10.40
CA ILE A 343 7.22 9.05 11.14
C ILE A 343 8.15 9.73 12.14
N ASN A 344 8.90 8.95 12.93
CA ASN A 344 9.82 9.50 13.92
C ASN A 344 10.97 10.30 13.30
N ALA A 345 11.47 9.92 12.12
CA ALA A 345 12.46 10.71 11.40
C ALA A 345 11.92 12.10 11.01
N VAL A 346 10.68 12.17 10.51
CA VAL A 346 10.00 13.45 10.22
C VAL A 346 9.81 14.26 11.49
N LYS A 347 9.32 13.65 12.59
CA LYS A 347 9.15 14.33 13.87
C LYS A 347 10.47 14.90 14.41
N ASN A 348 11.54 14.13 14.38
CA ASN A 348 12.86 14.58 14.86
C ASN A 348 13.37 15.81 14.09
N ASN A 349 13.22 15.81 12.76
CA ASN A 349 13.63 16.95 11.93
C ASN A 349 12.80 18.21 12.22
N LEU A 350 11.50 18.06 12.48
CA LEU A 350 10.62 19.18 12.85
C LEU A 350 10.99 19.72 14.25
N VAL A 351 11.16 18.85 15.25
CA VAL A 351 11.53 19.25 16.62
C VAL A 351 12.90 19.94 16.64
N ALA A 352 13.86 19.46 15.85
CA ALA A 352 15.19 20.09 15.73
C ALA A 352 15.11 21.56 15.26
N LYS A 353 14.03 21.96 14.59
CA LYS A 353 13.77 23.34 14.13
C LYS A 353 12.96 24.17 15.14
N GLY A 354 12.62 23.60 16.30
CA GLY A 354 11.78 24.26 17.30
C GLY A 354 10.29 24.32 16.92
N ILE A 355 9.83 23.40 16.07
CA ILE A 355 8.41 23.24 15.73
C ILE A 355 7.76 22.36 16.80
N HIS A 356 6.59 22.78 17.27
CA HIS A 356 5.80 22.02 18.25
C HIS A 356 5.07 20.87 17.55
N ILE A 357 5.10 19.68 18.13
CA ILE A 357 4.40 18.50 17.59
C ILE A 357 3.25 18.13 18.52
N ILE A 358 2.12 17.74 17.92
CA ILE A 358 0.97 17.18 18.62
C ILE A 358 0.55 15.90 17.91
N SER A 359 0.60 14.77 18.62
CA SER A 359 0.20 13.46 18.13
C SER A 359 -0.91 12.86 19.00
N PRO A 360 -1.63 11.83 18.53
CA PRO A 360 -2.59 11.12 19.36
C PRO A 360 -1.89 10.55 20.59
N GLY A 361 -2.39 10.85 21.79
CA GLY A 361 -1.77 10.47 23.06
C GLY A 361 -0.81 11.50 23.67
N GLU A 362 -0.40 12.54 22.94
CA GLU A 362 0.38 13.68 23.47
C GLU A 362 -0.52 14.85 23.93
N THR A 363 -1.83 14.73 23.71
CA THR A 363 -2.84 15.70 24.12
C THR A 363 -4.06 14.98 24.69
N ASP A 364 -4.75 15.65 25.62
CA ASP A 364 -6.05 15.22 26.16
C ASP A 364 -7.18 15.41 25.13
N ASN A 365 -6.95 16.22 24.09
CA ASN A 365 -7.93 16.46 23.04
C ASN A 365 -7.93 15.32 22.01
N THR A 366 -9.11 14.81 21.69
CA THR A 366 -9.27 13.87 20.57
C THR A 366 -8.96 14.61 19.26
N ILE A 367 -7.85 14.29 18.61
CA ILE A 367 -7.46 14.86 17.30
C ILE A 367 -7.47 13.82 16.17
N HIS A 368 -7.73 12.56 16.50
CA HIS A 368 -7.85 11.46 15.55
C HIS A 368 -8.78 10.39 16.12
N VAL A 369 -9.68 9.90 15.26
CA VAL A 369 -10.44 8.67 15.47
C VAL A 369 -10.17 7.71 14.32
N SER A 370 -10.28 6.41 14.61
CA SER A 370 -10.06 5.35 13.62
C SER A 370 -11.26 5.23 12.68
N GLY A 371 -11.00 4.98 11.41
CA GLY A 371 -12.03 4.56 10.45
C GLY A 371 -12.51 3.13 10.66
N HIS A 372 -11.71 2.28 11.30
CA HIS A 372 -11.94 0.83 11.44
C HIS A 372 -12.51 0.44 12.81
N PRO A 373 -13.24 -0.68 12.93
CA PRO A 373 -14.03 -1.02 14.10
C PRO A 373 -13.14 -1.63 15.18
N CYS A 374 -13.23 -1.11 16.40
CA CYS A 374 -12.61 -1.75 17.56
C CYS A 374 -13.43 -2.97 18.01
N ARG A 375 -12.91 -3.74 18.96
CA ARG A 375 -13.53 -4.98 19.46
C ARG A 375 -15.01 -4.87 19.78
N GLY A 376 -15.43 -3.81 20.47
CA GLY A 376 -16.83 -3.63 20.87
C GLY A 376 -17.76 -3.40 19.67
N GLU A 377 -17.28 -2.75 18.61
CA GLU A 377 -18.03 -2.54 17.38
C GLU A 377 -18.16 -3.85 16.60
N ILE A 378 -17.07 -4.60 16.47
CA ILE A 378 -17.05 -5.93 15.82
C ILE A 378 -18.08 -6.85 16.51
N GLU A 379 -18.03 -6.98 17.84
CA GLU A 379 -18.98 -7.77 18.61
C GLU A 379 -20.44 -7.33 18.35
N GLN A 380 -20.69 -6.03 18.29
CA GLN A 380 -22.01 -5.47 18.02
C GLN A 380 -22.51 -5.79 16.60
N MET A 381 -21.64 -5.71 15.58
CA MET A 381 -21.98 -6.10 14.21
C MET A 381 -22.30 -7.59 14.10
N LEU A 382 -21.54 -8.46 14.77
CA LEU A 382 -21.81 -9.89 14.79
C LEU A 382 -23.15 -10.22 15.48
N GLN A 383 -23.52 -9.49 16.54
CA GLN A 383 -24.83 -9.63 17.18
C GLN A 383 -25.99 -9.20 16.26
N TRP A 384 -25.81 -8.15 15.47
CA TRP A 384 -26.83 -7.69 14.52
C TRP A 384 -27.03 -8.66 13.36
N THR A 385 -25.92 -9.16 12.81
CA THR A 385 -25.90 -9.92 11.56
C THR A 385 -26.04 -11.43 11.76
N ARG A 386 -25.66 -11.97 12.92
CA ARG A 386 -25.77 -13.41 13.29
C ARG A 386 -25.31 -14.36 12.16
N PRO A 387 -24.08 -14.19 11.64
CA PRO A 387 -23.62 -15.00 10.51
C PRO A 387 -23.36 -16.45 10.94
N ALA A 388 -23.50 -17.39 9.99
CA ALA A 388 -23.15 -18.80 10.23
C ALA A 388 -21.63 -19.01 10.27
N CYS A 389 -20.87 -18.20 9.54
CA CYS A 389 -19.42 -18.24 9.50
C CYS A 389 -18.82 -16.82 9.44
N VAL A 390 -17.69 -16.60 10.11
CA VAL A 390 -16.87 -15.38 9.97
C VAL A 390 -15.55 -15.73 9.27
N ILE A 391 -15.23 -14.97 8.23
CA ILE A 391 -13.95 -15.02 7.51
C ILE A 391 -13.29 -13.65 7.68
N PRO A 392 -12.33 -13.51 8.62
CA PRO A 392 -11.66 -12.24 8.85
C PRO A 392 -10.73 -11.92 7.68
N VAL A 393 -10.76 -10.66 7.25
CA VAL A 393 -9.88 -10.06 6.22
C VAL A 393 -9.40 -8.69 6.70
N HIS A 394 -8.63 -7.98 5.87
CA HIS A 394 -8.13 -6.63 6.15
C HIS A 394 -7.32 -6.57 7.45
N GLY A 395 -6.13 -7.19 7.43
CA GLY A 395 -5.23 -7.22 8.58
C GLY A 395 -4.15 -8.29 8.48
N GLU A 396 -3.11 -8.17 9.30
CA GLU A 396 -2.10 -9.21 9.43
C GLU A 396 -2.65 -10.42 10.19
N ARG A 397 -1.91 -11.54 10.16
CA ARG A 397 -2.32 -12.79 10.80
C ARG A 397 -2.77 -12.59 12.25
N LEU A 398 -2.09 -11.74 13.01
CA LEU A 398 -2.45 -11.45 14.40
C LEU A 398 -3.87 -10.88 14.54
N GLN A 399 -4.23 -9.91 13.69
CA GLN A 399 -5.56 -9.29 13.65
C GLN A 399 -6.63 -10.28 13.19
N LEU A 400 -6.32 -11.10 12.17
CA LEU A 400 -7.27 -12.08 11.66
C LEU A 400 -7.61 -13.14 12.72
N GLU A 401 -6.60 -13.66 13.42
CA GLU A 401 -6.80 -14.61 14.53
C GLU A 401 -7.57 -13.97 15.69
N ALA A 402 -7.28 -12.70 16.01
CA ALA A 402 -8.03 -11.98 17.03
C ALA A 402 -9.52 -11.84 16.67
N HIS A 403 -9.83 -11.46 15.43
CA HIS A 403 -11.21 -11.35 14.95
C HIS A 403 -11.92 -12.71 14.97
N ALA A 404 -11.26 -13.79 14.53
CA ALA A 404 -11.82 -15.14 14.64
C ALA A 404 -12.09 -15.53 16.11
N GLY A 405 -11.17 -15.25 17.03
CA GLY A 405 -11.36 -15.47 18.46
C GLY A 405 -12.55 -14.68 19.04
N LEU A 406 -12.74 -13.42 18.61
CA LEU A 406 -13.91 -12.62 18.96
C LEU A 406 -15.20 -13.26 18.45
N ALA A 407 -15.23 -13.71 17.19
CA ALA A 407 -16.40 -14.36 16.61
C ALA A 407 -16.79 -15.64 17.38
N GLN A 408 -15.81 -16.46 17.77
CA GLN A 408 -16.04 -17.63 18.62
C GLN A 408 -16.60 -17.25 20.00
N ALA A 409 -16.07 -16.20 20.63
CA ALA A 409 -16.59 -15.68 21.89
C ALA A 409 -18.03 -15.15 21.76
N CYS A 410 -18.40 -14.62 20.59
CA CYS A 410 -19.77 -14.26 20.22
C CYS A 410 -20.64 -15.45 19.78
N GLN A 411 -20.16 -16.69 19.94
CA GLN A 411 -20.88 -17.92 19.61
C GLN A 411 -21.22 -18.08 18.11
N VAL A 412 -20.44 -17.45 17.22
CA VAL A 412 -20.53 -17.71 15.78
C VAL A 412 -20.15 -19.19 15.54
N PRO A 413 -20.97 -19.97 14.80
CA PRO A 413 -20.76 -21.42 14.68
C PRO A 413 -19.43 -21.83 14.03
N GLN A 414 -18.95 -21.03 13.06
CA GLN A 414 -17.73 -21.34 12.31
C GLN A 414 -16.86 -20.08 12.10
N THR A 415 -15.56 -20.29 12.03
CA THR A 415 -14.58 -19.27 11.65
C THR A 415 -13.53 -19.88 10.73
N VAL A 416 -13.19 -19.21 9.63
CA VAL A 416 -12.11 -19.65 8.72
C VAL A 416 -11.16 -18.50 8.51
N VAL A 417 -9.93 -18.60 9.03
CA VAL A 417 -8.88 -17.58 8.89
C VAL A 417 -8.11 -17.81 7.59
N PRO A 418 -8.26 -16.97 6.56
CA PRO A 418 -7.62 -17.17 5.26
C PRO A 418 -6.14 -16.74 5.27
N SER A 419 -5.39 -17.33 4.34
CA SER A 419 -4.22 -16.69 3.73
C SER A 419 -4.63 -16.07 2.39
N ASN A 420 -3.83 -15.14 1.85
CA ASN A 420 -3.96 -14.80 0.44
C ASN A 420 -3.81 -16.06 -0.43
N GLY A 421 -4.71 -16.21 -1.40
CA GLY A 421 -4.84 -17.37 -2.26
C GLY A 421 -5.68 -18.51 -1.69
N SER A 422 -6.15 -18.44 -0.43
CA SER A 422 -7.04 -19.47 0.13
C SER A 422 -8.31 -19.60 -0.71
N LEU A 423 -8.61 -20.81 -1.20
CA LEU A 423 -9.84 -21.12 -1.92
C LEU A 423 -10.84 -21.70 -0.92
N ILE A 424 -11.76 -20.86 -0.47
CA ILE A 424 -12.75 -21.20 0.55
C ILE A 424 -14.07 -21.54 -0.13
N ARG A 425 -14.55 -22.76 0.10
CA ARG A 425 -15.91 -23.17 -0.30
C ARG A 425 -16.88 -22.63 0.72
N LEU A 426 -17.85 -21.83 0.28
CA LEU A 426 -18.97 -21.37 1.10
C LEU A 426 -20.19 -22.29 0.96
N ALA A 427 -20.39 -22.84 -0.24
CA ALA A 427 -21.41 -23.85 -0.53
C ALA A 427 -21.05 -24.64 -1.81
N PRO A 428 -21.56 -25.87 -1.98
CA PRO A 428 -22.36 -26.66 -1.03
C PRO A 428 -21.50 -27.30 0.08
N GLY A 429 -22.11 -27.66 1.20
CA GLY A 429 -21.44 -28.31 2.33
C GLY A 429 -20.88 -27.31 3.35
N PRO A 430 -20.02 -27.76 4.29
CA PRO A 430 -19.45 -26.88 5.30
C PRO A 430 -18.53 -25.83 4.68
N VAL A 431 -18.43 -24.68 5.36
CA VAL A 431 -17.48 -23.62 5.01
C VAL A 431 -16.08 -24.07 5.38
N GLU A 432 -15.21 -24.26 4.40
CA GLU A 432 -13.83 -24.74 4.61
C GLU A 432 -12.89 -24.25 3.50
N GLU A 433 -11.61 -24.07 3.84
CA GLU A 433 -10.55 -23.94 2.85
C GLU A 433 -10.31 -25.30 2.20
N ILE A 434 -10.54 -25.40 0.89
CA ILE A 434 -10.39 -26.68 0.16
C ILE A 434 -9.12 -26.75 -0.69
N ALA A 435 -8.46 -25.61 -0.92
CA ALA A 435 -7.20 -25.51 -1.67
C ALA A 435 -6.60 -24.10 -1.56
N LYS A 436 -5.47 -23.89 -2.22
CA LYS A 436 -4.89 -22.58 -2.49
C LYS A 436 -4.73 -22.33 -3.98
N VAL A 437 -4.94 -21.09 -4.40
CA VAL A 437 -4.55 -20.57 -5.72
C VAL A 437 -3.20 -19.89 -5.61
N GLU A 438 -2.46 -19.88 -6.71
CA GLU A 438 -1.21 -19.12 -6.78
C GLU A 438 -1.51 -17.63 -6.74
N THR A 439 -0.75 -16.91 -5.93
CA THR A 439 -0.84 -15.47 -5.74
C THR A 439 0.50 -14.92 -5.25
N GLY A 440 0.65 -13.61 -5.26
CA GLY A 440 1.87 -12.91 -4.91
C GLY A 440 1.69 -11.40 -4.99
N LEU A 441 2.81 -10.70 -5.13
CA LEU A 441 2.85 -9.24 -5.28
C LEU A 441 3.46 -8.87 -6.62
N LEU A 442 2.90 -7.85 -7.27
CA LEU A 442 3.55 -7.09 -8.33
C LEU A 442 4.15 -5.82 -7.74
N ALA A 443 5.31 -5.41 -8.23
CA ALA A 443 5.95 -4.14 -7.93
C ALA A 443 5.76 -3.17 -9.11
N VAL A 444 5.46 -1.91 -8.79
CA VAL A 444 5.44 -0.82 -9.78
C VAL A 444 6.85 -0.24 -9.87
N ASP A 445 7.61 -0.68 -10.87
CA ASP A 445 8.96 -0.19 -11.16
C ASP A 445 8.90 0.82 -12.32
N GLN A 446 8.75 2.10 -11.96
CA GLN A 446 8.48 3.18 -12.91
C GLN A 446 7.17 2.89 -13.68
N ASP A 447 7.23 2.80 -15.01
CA ASP A 447 6.07 2.51 -15.86
C ASP A 447 5.85 1.00 -16.08
N ARG A 448 6.60 0.14 -15.38
CA ARG A 448 6.53 -1.33 -15.53
C ARG A 448 5.91 -1.99 -14.31
N LEU A 449 5.11 -3.03 -14.58
CA LEU A 449 4.66 -3.98 -13.57
C LEU A 449 5.53 -5.23 -13.64
N ILE A 450 6.31 -5.49 -12.60
CA ILE A 450 7.19 -6.65 -12.51
C ILE A 450 6.82 -7.50 -11.28
N PRO A 451 7.06 -8.82 -11.29
CA PRO A 451 6.89 -9.63 -10.09
C PRO A 451 7.77 -9.11 -8.94
N SER A 452 7.28 -9.20 -7.72
CA SER A 452 8.05 -8.84 -6.50
C SER A 452 9.38 -9.61 -6.35
N GLY A 453 9.47 -10.80 -6.94
CA GLY A 453 10.68 -11.62 -7.02
C GLY A 453 11.54 -11.38 -8.26
N ASP A 454 11.32 -10.30 -9.01
CA ASP A 454 12.07 -10.01 -10.23
C ASP A 454 13.59 -9.91 -9.97
N PRO A 455 14.45 -10.47 -10.85
CA PRO A 455 15.90 -10.42 -10.69
C PRO A 455 16.47 -9.01 -10.47
N SER A 456 15.84 -7.97 -11.02
CA SER A 456 16.27 -6.58 -10.82
C SER A 456 16.10 -6.12 -9.37
N ILE A 457 14.99 -6.45 -8.71
CA ILE A 457 14.74 -6.13 -7.30
C ILE A 457 15.73 -6.91 -6.42
N ILE A 458 15.91 -8.20 -6.70
CA ILE A 458 16.87 -9.05 -5.97
C ILE A 458 18.30 -8.49 -6.11
N ALA A 459 18.69 -8.05 -7.31
CA ALA A 459 19.99 -7.45 -7.55
C ALA A 459 20.17 -6.13 -6.79
N ARG A 460 19.19 -5.21 -6.84
CA ARG A 460 19.20 -3.95 -6.06
C ARG A 460 19.35 -4.22 -4.57
N ARG A 461 18.59 -5.19 -4.03
CA ARG A 461 18.68 -5.60 -2.62
C ARG A 461 20.07 -6.12 -2.28
N LYS A 462 20.64 -6.98 -3.13
CA LYS A 462 22.00 -7.49 -2.92
C LYS A 462 23.04 -6.36 -2.92
N LEU A 463 22.94 -5.41 -3.84
CA LEU A 463 23.84 -4.26 -3.91
C LEU A 463 23.75 -3.38 -2.65
N GLN A 464 22.54 -3.15 -2.13
CA GLN A 464 22.32 -2.37 -0.91
C GLN A 464 23.07 -2.94 0.32
N TYR A 465 23.17 -4.27 0.44
CA TYR A 465 23.83 -4.91 1.57
C TYR A 465 25.30 -5.25 1.35
N THR A 466 25.72 -5.45 0.10
CA THR A 466 27.04 -6.06 -0.19
C THR A 466 27.93 -5.24 -1.08
N GLY A 467 27.45 -4.12 -1.66
CA GLY A 467 28.18 -3.37 -2.66
C GLY A 467 28.46 -4.20 -3.93
N ALA A 468 29.36 -3.68 -4.76
CA ALA A 468 29.80 -4.34 -5.98
C ALA A 468 31.30 -4.21 -6.21
N VAL A 469 31.85 -5.16 -6.94
CA VAL A 469 33.20 -5.07 -7.52
C VAL A 469 33.12 -5.44 -8.99
N HIS A 470 33.72 -4.60 -9.83
CA HIS A 470 33.83 -4.80 -11.27
C HIS A 470 35.31 -4.86 -11.61
N ALA A 471 35.77 -5.94 -12.21
CA ALA A 471 37.15 -6.09 -12.67
C ALA A 471 37.18 -6.34 -14.18
N SER A 472 38.12 -5.73 -14.89
CA SER A 472 38.32 -5.93 -16.32
C SER A 472 39.77 -6.31 -16.59
N LEU A 473 39.93 -7.39 -17.34
CA LEU A 473 41.22 -7.99 -17.69
C LEU A 473 41.37 -8.01 -19.21
N LEU A 474 42.54 -7.61 -19.68
CA LEU A 474 42.95 -7.79 -21.07
C LEU A 474 43.95 -8.95 -21.11
N LEU A 475 43.73 -9.95 -21.95
CA LEU A 475 44.59 -11.12 -22.09
C LEU A 475 45.21 -11.19 -23.49
N SER A 476 46.39 -11.79 -23.59
CA SER A 476 47.03 -12.16 -24.85
C SER A 476 46.39 -13.42 -25.44
N SER A 477 46.74 -13.75 -26.69
CA SER A 477 46.40 -15.05 -27.29
C SER A 477 46.81 -16.22 -26.39
N GLY A 478 47.99 -16.13 -25.77
CA GLY A 478 48.56 -17.12 -24.85
C GLY A 478 47.89 -17.17 -23.47
N GLY A 479 47.02 -16.22 -23.12
CA GLY A 479 46.33 -16.18 -21.82
C GLY A 479 47.03 -15.35 -20.73
N GLU A 480 48.12 -14.66 -21.07
CA GLU A 480 48.81 -13.74 -20.15
C GLU A 480 48.06 -12.41 -20.03
N ILE A 481 48.07 -11.78 -18.85
CA ILE A 481 47.48 -10.45 -18.66
C ILE A 481 48.31 -9.41 -19.43
N LEU A 482 47.63 -8.60 -20.24
CA LEU A 482 48.18 -7.49 -21.01
C LEU A 482 47.80 -6.16 -20.35
N GLY A 483 48.76 -5.52 -19.68
CA GLY A 483 48.56 -4.22 -19.05
C GLY A 483 47.86 -4.29 -17.69
N ASP A 484 47.37 -3.14 -17.22
CA ASP A 484 46.84 -3.01 -15.86
C ASP A 484 45.42 -3.57 -15.73
N ILE A 485 45.14 -4.17 -14.57
CA ILE A 485 43.79 -4.59 -14.19
C ILE A 485 42.97 -3.35 -13.82
N CYS A 486 41.88 -3.12 -14.53
CA CYS A 486 40.94 -2.04 -14.18
C CYS A 486 39.89 -2.56 -13.21
N MET A 487 39.78 -1.97 -12.03
CA MET A 487 38.81 -2.38 -11.01
C MET A 487 38.07 -1.20 -10.38
N ASP A 488 36.75 -1.36 -10.23
CA ASP A 488 35.89 -0.45 -9.49
C ASP A 488 35.22 -1.17 -8.31
N MET A 489 35.37 -0.63 -7.10
CA MET A 489 34.75 -1.13 -5.88
C MET A 489 33.69 -0.15 -5.37
N ILE A 490 32.42 -0.46 -5.60
CA ILE A 490 31.29 0.40 -5.23
C ILE A 490 30.77 -0.01 -3.86
N GLY A 491 30.90 0.86 -2.86
CA GLY A 491 30.36 0.65 -1.52
C GLY A 491 31.14 -0.36 -0.67
N LEU A 492 32.39 -0.67 -1.02
CA LEU A 492 33.26 -1.61 -0.28
C LEU A 492 34.39 -0.92 0.49
N THR A 493 34.87 0.22 0.01
CA THR A 493 35.98 0.97 0.60
C THR A 493 35.60 2.44 0.73
N ASP A 494 36.24 3.15 1.66
CA ASP A 494 36.01 4.58 1.91
C ASP A 494 36.89 5.50 1.03
N GLY A 495 37.63 4.90 0.09
CA GLY A 495 38.59 5.59 -0.78
C GLY A 495 39.80 6.19 -0.05
N ARG A 496 39.92 6.02 1.28
CA ARG A 496 41.00 6.64 2.08
C ARG A 496 42.26 5.78 2.17
N ASN A 497 42.18 4.50 1.81
CA ASN A 497 43.35 3.62 1.68
C ASN A 497 43.10 2.40 0.76
N PRO A 498 42.63 2.58 -0.49
CA PRO A 498 42.34 1.47 -1.39
C PRO A 498 43.60 0.68 -1.80
N GLY A 499 44.75 1.36 -1.89
CA GLY A 499 45.98 0.82 -2.51
C GLY A 499 46.39 -0.57 -2.01
N LYS A 500 46.47 -0.79 -0.69
CA LYS A 500 46.89 -2.11 -0.19
C LYS A 500 45.89 -3.23 -0.47
N LEU A 501 44.59 -2.94 -0.35
CA LEU A 501 43.56 -3.95 -0.64
C LEU A 501 43.50 -4.24 -2.14
N GLU A 502 43.64 -3.22 -2.97
CA GLU A 502 43.69 -3.35 -4.42
C GLU A 502 44.94 -4.11 -4.88
N GLU A 503 46.11 -3.80 -4.32
CA GLU A 503 47.36 -4.53 -4.54
C GLU A 503 47.21 -6.02 -4.17
N ASP A 504 46.68 -6.32 -2.98
CA ASP A 504 46.44 -7.71 -2.54
C ASP A 504 45.46 -8.42 -3.51
N ILE A 505 44.44 -7.72 -3.99
CA ILE A 505 43.47 -8.25 -4.96
C ILE A 505 44.13 -8.50 -6.32
N PHE A 506 44.94 -7.57 -6.83
CA PHE A 506 45.61 -7.70 -8.11
C PHE A 506 46.58 -8.87 -8.08
N ALA A 507 47.35 -9.04 -7.00
CA ALA A 507 48.24 -10.19 -6.83
C ALA A 507 47.46 -11.52 -6.88
N GLU A 508 46.31 -11.62 -6.21
CA GLU A 508 45.46 -12.83 -6.25
C GLU A 508 44.87 -13.09 -7.65
N ILE A 509 44.53 -12.04 -8.41
CA ILE A 509 44.06 -12.20 -9.80
C ILE A 509 45.21 -12.65 -10.71
N GLU A 510 46.40 -12.06 -10.56
CA GLU A 510 47.59 -12.41 -11.34
C GLU A 510 47.97 -13.88 -11.11
N GLU A 511 47.94 -14.34 -9.85
CA GLU A 511 48.23 -15.73 -9.49
C GLU A 511 47.24 -16.70 -10.14
N ILE A 512 45.92 -16.47 -10.02
CA ILE A 512 44.93 -17.37 -10.61
C ILE A 512 44.96 -17.37 -12.15
N VAL A 513 45.25 -16.23 -12.78
CA VAL A 513 45.35 -16.17 -14.25
C VAL A 513 46.61 -16.87 -14.73
N ALA A 514 47.73 -16.76 -14.01
CA ALA A 514 48.95 -17.50 -14.31
C ALA A 514 48.72 -19.02 -14.21
N ASP A 515 48.09 -19.48 -13.14
CA ASP A 515 47.72 -20.90 -12.96
C ASP A 515 46.83 -21.41 -14.10
N ILE A 516 45.86 -20.61 -14.55
CA ILE A 516 45.00 -20.95 -15.69
C ILE A 516 45.80 -21.02 -17.00
N ALA A 517 46.76 -20.11 -17.20
CA ALA A 517 47.58 -20.05 -18.40
C ALA A 517 48.55 -21.25 -18.53
N GLU A 518 48.97 -21.85 -17.41
CA GLU A 518 49.73 -23.12 -17.40
C GLU A 518 48.87 -24.35 -17.72
N GLY A 519 47.55 -24.22 -17.60
CA GLY A 519 46.55 -25.26 -17.85
C GLY A 519 46.02 -25.31 -19.28
N PRO A 520 44.91 -26.03 -19.53
CA PRO A 520 44.25 -26.01 -20.83
C PRO A 520 43.71 -24.61 -21.13
N HIS A 521 43.84 -24.16 -22.39
CA HIS A 521 43.29 -22.89 -22.82
C HIS A 521 41.79 -22.80 -22.53
N LEU A 522 41.42 -21.86 -21.65
CA LEU A 522 40.04 -21.55 -21.32
C LEU A 522 39.54 -20.37 -22.15
N GLU A 523 38.27 -20.48 -22.56
CA GLU A 523 37.50 -19.38 -23.14
C GLU A 523 37.33 -18.23 -22.12
N GLU A 524 37.14 -17.01 -22.60
CA GLU A 524 37.10 -15.79 -21.77
C GLU A 524 36.05 -15.86 -20.65
N GLU A 525 34.89 -16.45 -20.93
CA GLU A 525 33.81 -16.62 -19.93
C GLU A 525 34.24 -17.52 -18.77
N ALA A 526 35.01 -18.58 -19.05
CA ALA A 526 35.50 -19.50 -18.03
C ALA A 526 36.59 -18.85 -17.17
N VAL A 527 37.51 -18.10 -17.79
CA VAL A 527 38.51 -17.30 -17.05
C VAL A 527 37.81 -16.27 -16.16
N ALA A 528 36.82 -15.55 -16.70
CA ALA A 528 36.05 -14.56 -15.95
C ALA A 528 35.36 -15.18 -14.73
N GLU A 529 34.80 -16.39 -14.86
CA GLU A 529 34.12 -17.08 -13.77
C GLU A 529 35.08 -17.52 -12.65
N GLU A 530 36.25 -18.07 -12.99
CA GLU A 530 37.27 -18.45 -12.00
C GLU A 530 37.78 -17.23 -11.23
N VAL A 531 38.14 -16.16 -11.94
CA VAL A 531 38.54 -14.88 -11.32
C VAL A 531 37.40 -14.33 -10.46
N ARG A 532 36.14 -14.41 -10.92
CA ARG A 532 34.97 -13.96 -10.15
C ARG A 532 34.79 -14.75 -8.85
N ILE A 533 35.01 -16.06 -8.87
CA ILE A 533 34.95 -16.93 -7.68
C ILE A 533 36.07 -16.56 -6.71
N CYS A 534 37.29 -16.41 -7.22
CA CYS A 534 38.47 -16.04 -6.44
C CYS A 534 38.27 -14.70 -5.74
N LEU A 535 37.92 -13.65 -6.49
CA LEU A 535 37.66 -12.32 -5.95
C LEU A 535 36.56 -12.32 -4.90
N ARG A 536 35.46 -13.03 -5.17
CA ARG A 536 34.34 -13.13 -4.22
C ARG A 536 34.77 -13.82 -2.92
N ARG A 537 35.65 -14.83 -2.98
CA ARG A 537 36.21 -15.53 -1.82
C ARG A 537 37.18 -14.64 -1.05
N PHE A 538 38.10 -13.99 -1.76
CA PHE A 538 39.07 -13.07 -1.18
C PHE A 538 38.39 -11.94 -0.41
N LEU A 539 37.43 -11.25 -1.05
CA LEU A 539 36.68 -10.14 -0.44
C LEU A 539 35.84 -10.61 0.76
N HIS A 540 35.31 -11.84 0.72
CA HIS A 540 34.61 -12.40 1.87
C HIS A 540 35.55 -12.65 3.06
N ASN A 541 36.73 -13.21 2.81
CA ASN A 541 37.72 -13.45 3.86
C ASN A 541 38.25 -12.13 4.44
N ARG A 542 38.41 -11.10 3.60
CA ARG A 542 39.01 -9.84 3.99
C ARG A 542 38.04 -8.85 4.63
N LEU A 543 36.81 -8.77 4.10
CA LEU A 543 35.81 -7.76 4.48
C LEU A 543 34.56 -8.37 5.16
N GLY A 544 34.44 -9.70 5.22
CA GLY A 544 33.26 -10.39 5.76
C GLY A 544 32.01 -10.35 4.86
N ILE A 545 32.07 -9.65 3.72
CA ILE A 545 30.93 -9.45 2.80
C ILE A 545 31.17 -10.15 1.45
N LYS A 546 30.08 -10.55 0.78
CA LYS A 546 30.11 -11.23 -0.53
C LYS A 546 29.52 -10.33 -1.62
N PRO A 547 30.26 -9.33 -2.13
CA PRO A 547 29.76 -8.35 -3.09
C PRO A 547 29.20 -8.99 -4.36
N LYS A 548 28.42 -8.22 -5.11
CA LYS A 548 28.16 -8.56 -6.51
C LYS A 548 29.46 -8.35 -7.29
N THR A 549 30.05 -9.46 -7.73
CA THR A 549 31.30 -9.47 -8.50
C THR A 549 30.96 -9.68 -9.98
N THR A 550 31.49 -8.82 -10.83
CA THR A 550 31.47 -8.98 -12.30
C THR A 550 32.90 -8.88 -12.80
N VAL A 551 33.31 -9.83 -13.64
CA VAL A 551 34.63 -9.84 -14.27
C VAL A 551 34.42 -9.82 -15.79
N HIS A 552 35.10 -8.91 -16.46
CA HIS A 552 35.15 -8.83 -17.92
C HIS A 552 36.53 -9.26 -18.38
N VAL A 553 36.58 -10.20 -19.32
CA VAL A 553 37.83 -10.67 -19.92
C VAL A 553 37.77 -10.38 -21.40
N LEU A 554 38.78 -9.68 -21.92
CA LEU A 554 38.95 -9.38 -23.33
C LEU A 554 40.25 -10.02 -23.81
N ARG A 555 40.22 -10.78 -24.90
CA ARG A 555 41.44 -11.35 -25.48
C ARG A 555 41.83 -10.60 -26.74
N VAL A 556 43.09 -10.19 -26.83
CA VAL A 556 43.65 -9.60 -28.04
C VAL A 556 44.06 -10.75 -28.97
N PRO A 557 43.44 -10.89 -30.16
CA PRO A 557 43.88 -11.88 -31.12
C PRO A 557 45.29 -11.52 -31.62
N GLU A 558 46.11 -12.54 -31.85
CA GLU A 558 47.41 -12.34 -32.49
C GLU A 558 47.23 -11.60 -33.82
N GLY A 559 47.73 -10.37 -33.87
CA GLY A 559 47.70 -9.59 -35.09
C GLY A 559 48.46 -10.33 -36.18
N ARG A 560 47.78 -10.68 -37.29
CA ARG A 560 48.46 -10.84 -38.57
C ARG A 560 49.24 -9.54 -38.81
N GLY A 561 50.56 -9.59 -38.65
CA GLY A 561 51.42 -8.43 -38.73
C GLY A 561 51.07 -7.55 -39.94
N GLN A 562 51.02 -6.24 -39.70
CA GLN A 562 51.17 -5.25 -40.77
C GLN A 562 52.50 -5.55 -41.48
N LYS A 563 52.44 -6.30 -42.58
CA LYS A 563 53.50 -6.30 -43.58
C LYS A 563 53.49 -4.91 -44.20
N LYS A 564 54.51 -4.12 -43.86
CA LYS A 564 54.93 -2.96 -44.65
C LYS A 564 55.17 -3.35 -46.10
#